data_AF-A0A3B8LKZ2-F1
#
_entry.id   AF-A0A3B8LKZ2-F1
#
_cell.length_a   1.000
_cell.length_b   1.000
_cell.length_c   1.000
_cell.angle_alpha   90.00
_cell.angle_beta   90.00
_cell.angle_gamma   90.00
#
_symmetry.space_group_name_H-M   'P 1'
#
loop_
_entity.id
_entity.type
_entity.pdbx_description
1 polymer ?
#
loop_
_entity_poly.entity_id
_entity_poly.type
_entity_poly.pdbx_seq_one_letter_code
_entity_poly.pdbx_strand_id
1 'polypeptide(L)'
;ISEDGLMIASALPAHIEEGRVAGMSATLLSLGTRASLELERGDVREVLVRGTEGYVVMLSAGQGTLLMVLTNSVAKLGLIFLDMRRAVDDIKSVL
;
A
#
# COMPACT_ATOMS: atom_id res chain seq x y z
N ILE A 1 -0.49 -7.30 -3.06
CA ILE A 1 -0.78 -6.88 -4.46
C ILE A 1 0.52 -6.97 -5.25
N SER A 2 0.53 -7.48 -6.48
CA SER A 2 1.73 -7.50 -7.33
C SER A 2 2.05 -6.12 -7.93
N GLU A 3 3.24 -5.94 -8.48
CA GLU A 3 3.65 -4.71 -9.18
C GLU A 3 2.76 -4.40 -10.38
N ASP A 4 2.23 -5.42 -11.04
CA ASP A 4 1.29 -5.31 -12.16
C ASP A 4 -0.14 -4.93 -11.72
N GLY A 5 -0.38 -4.75 -10.42
CA GLY A 5 -1.71 -4.41 -9.90
C GLY A 5 -2.67 -5.60 -9.87
N LEU A 6 -2.17 -6.81 -9.64
CA LEU A 6 -3.01 -8.00 -9.42
C LEU A 6 -3.13 -8.31 -7.92
N MET A 7 -4.35 -8.64 -7.49
CA MET A 7 -4.60 -9.03 -6.10
C MET A 7 -3.96 -10.39 -5.82
N ILE A 8 -3.13 -10.46 -4.77
CA ILE A 8 -2.50 -11.72 -4.30
C ILE A 8 -3.33 -12.31 -3.15
N ALA A 9 -3.68 -11.45 -2.19
CA ALA A 9 -4.52 -11.76 -1.04
C ALA A 9 -5.19 -10.47 -0.56
N SER A 10 -6.39 -10.58 -0.02
CA SER A 10 -7.17 -9.45 0.49
C SER A 10 -7.94 -9.85 1.75
N ALA A 11 -8.13 -8.88 2.65
CA ALA A 11 -9.02 -8.97 3.79
C ALA A 11 -9.91 -7.70 3.83
N LEU A 12 -10.50 -7.40 2.67
CA LEU A 12 -11.27 -6.18 2.47
C LEU A 12 -12.74 -6.38 2.91
N PRO A 13 -13.43 -5.32 3.37
CA PRO A 13 -14.87 -5.33 3.54
C PRO A 13 -15.60 -5.77 2.26
N ALA A 14 -16.70 -6.51 2.40
CA ALA A 14 -17.44 -7.10 1.28
C ALA A 14 -17.95 -6.10 0.22
N HIS A 15 -18.06 -4.81 0.55
CA HIS A 15 -18.49 -3.77 -0.38
C HIS A 15 -17.34 -3.21 -1.24
N ILE A 16 -16.09 -3.64 -1.02
CA ILE A 16 -14.92 -3.19 -1.75
C ILE A 16 -14.51 -4.27 -2.74
N GLU A 17 -14.51 -3.93 -4.02
CA GLU A 17 -14.05 -4.82 -5.08
C GLU A 17 -12.52 -4.87 -5.15
N GLU A 18 -11.96 -6.07 -5.04
CA GLU A 18 -10.52 -6.31 -5.06
C GLU A 18 -9.84 -5.79 -6.33
N GLY A 19 -10.45 -6.04 -7.49
CA GLY A 19 -9.91 -5.61 -8.79
C GLY A 19 -9.76 -4.09 -8.90
N ARG A 20 -10.70 -3.33 -8.31
CA ARG A 20 -10.60 -1.87 -8.26
C ARG A 20 -9.46 -1.42 -7.36
N VAL A 21 -9.30 -2.04 -6.20
CA VAL A 21 -8.20 -1.74 -5.26
C VAL A 21 -6.85 -2.03 -5.90
N ALA A 22 -6.73 -3.17 -6.58
CA ALA A 22 -5.51 -3.58 -7.25
C ALA A 22 -5.11 -2.59 -8.37
N GLY A 23 -6.05 -2.19 -9.23
CA GLY A 23 -5.80 -1.18 -10.27
C GLY A 23 -5.44 0.22 -9.73
N MET A 24 -6.10 0.66 -8.65
CA MET A 24 -5.75 1.92 -7.98
C MET A 24 -4.33 1.88 -7.40
N SER A 25 -3.92 0.75 -6.82
CA SER A 25 -2.59 0.58 -6.23
C SER A 25 -1.47 0.69 -7.26
N ALA A 26 -1.62 0.07 -8.44
CA ALA A 26 -0.66 0.16 -9.53
C ALA A 26 -0.52 1.60 -10.05
N THR A 27 -1.65 2.29 -10.17
CA THR A 27 -1.68 3.70 -10.60
C THR A 27 -0.96 4.59 -9.60
N LEU A 28 -1.28 4.47 -8.31
CA LEU A 28 -0.65 5.25 -7.24
C LEU A 28 0.85 4.97 -7.13
N LEU A 29 1.28 3.71 -7.26
CA LEU A 29 2.70 3.36 -7.28
C LEU A 29 3.40 3.96 -8.50
N SER A 30 2.83 3.83 -9.70
CA SER A 30 3.42 4.38 -10.93
C SER A 30 3.61 5.91 -10.83
N LEU A 31 2.59 6.62 -10.36
CA LEU A 31 2.66 8.07 -10.14
C LEU A 31 3.66 8.43 -9.05
N GLY A 32 3.67 7.70 -7.94
CA GLY A 32 4.62 7.89 -6.84
C GLY A 32 6.06 7.70 -7.30
N THR A 33 6.34 6.62 -8.04
CA THR A 33 7.67 6.30 -8.56
C THR A 33 8.15 7.37 -9.51
N ARG A 34 7.28 7.82 -10.43
CA ARG A 34 7.59 8.91 -11.34
C ARG A 34 7.88 10.21 -10.60
N ALA A 35 7.03 10.60 -9.65
CA ALA A 35 7.24 11.81 -8.85
C ALA A 35 8.54 11.72 -8.02
N SER A 36 8.83 10.55 -7.46
CA SER A 36 10.06 10.33 -6.69
C SER A 36 11.31 10.45 -7.56
N LEU A 37 11.28 9.92 -8.79
CA LEU A 37 12.37 10.06 -9.74
C LEU A 37 12.55 11.52 -10.20
N GLU A 38 11.47 12.16 -10.65
CA GLU A 38 11.51 13.55 -11.16
C GLU A 38 11.90 14.56 -10.07
N LEU A 39 11.60 14.28 -8.80
CA LEU A 39 11.95 15.11 -7.65
C LEU A 39 13.20 14.62 -6.90
N GLU A 40 13.95 13.68 -7.48
CA GLU A 40 15.21 13.14 -6.93
C GLU A 40 15.09 12.57 -5.50
N ARG A 41 13.95 11.96 -5.16
CA ARG A 41 13.69 11.33 -3.85
C ARG A 41 14.09 9.85 -3.77
N GLY A 42 14.54 9.26 -4.88
CA GLY A 42 14.99 7.87 -4.95
C GLY A 42 13.81 6.89 -5.06
N ASP A 43 13.93 5.71 -4.44
CA ASP A 43 12.89 4.68 -4.50
C ASP A 43 11.69 4.98 -3.59
N VAL A 44 10.49 4.74 -4.09
CA VAL A 44 9.27 4.85 -3.30
C VAL A 44 9.21 3.71 -2.28
N ARG A 45 9.24 4.09 -1.01
CA ARG A 45 9.10 3.13 0.10
C ARG A 45 7.66 3.04 0.61
N GLU A 46 6.92 4.13 0.49
CA GLU A 46 5.59 4.31 1.08
C GLU A 46 4.77 5.32 0.27
N VAL A 47 3.46 5.08 0.18
CA VAL A 47 2.48 6.06 -0.28
C VAL A 47 1.38 6.19 0.78
N LEU A 48 1.10 7.43 1.20
CA LEU A 48 0.04 7.76 2.16
C LEU A 48 -0.98 8.70 1.50
N VAL A 49 -2.23 8.27 1.43
CA VAL A 49 -3.36 9.12 1.05
C VAL A 49 -4.17 9.43 2.31
N ARG A 50 -4.39 10.73 2.57
CA ARG A 50 -5.23 11.21 3.68
C ARG A 50 -6.53 11.76 3.11
N GLY A 51 -7.65 11.13 3.47
CA GLY A 51 -8.99 11.59 3.17
C GLY A 51 -9.72 12.06 4.43
N THR A 52 -10.92 12.60 4.26
CA THR A 52 -11.80 13.01 5.39
C THR A 52 -12.25 11.81 6.21
N GLU A 53 -12.46 10.66 5.56
CA GLU A 53 -12.97 9.44 6.19
C GLU A 53 -11.86 8.52 6.72
N GLY A 54 -10.59 8.80 6.43
CA GLY A 54 -9.49 7.94 6.84
C GLY A 54 -8.28 7.98 5.95
N TYR A 55 -7.48 6.91 6.02
CA TYR A 55 -6.19 6.83 5.35
C TYR A 55 -6.08 5.56 4.51
N VAL A 56 -5.40 5.70 3.37
CA VAL A 56 -4.90 4.56 2.59
C VAL A 56 -3.38 4.60 2.67
N VAL A 57 -2.78 3.50 3.11
CA VAL A 57 -1.34 3.35 3.26
C VAL A 57 -0.87 2.20 2.38
N MET A 58 0.15 2.43 1.56
CA MET A 58 0.82 1.38 0.79
C MET A 58 2.30 1.30 1.17
N LEU A 59 2.79 0.09 1.42
CA LEU A 59 4.20 -0.21 1.66
C LEU A 59 4.69 -1.26 0.67
N SER A 60 5.96 -1.17 0.27
CA SER A 60 6.63 -2.26 -0.42
C SER A 60 6.78 -3.47 0.49
N ALA A 61 6.36 -4.64 0.01
CA ALA A 61 6.41 -5.92 0.72
C ALA A 61 7.48 -6.88 0.17
N GLY A 62 8.39 -6.39 -0.70
CA GLY A 62 9.46 -7.20 -1.30
C GLY A 62 9.04 -7.95 -2.57
N GLN A 63 10.02 -8.39 -3.37
CA GLN A 63 9.82 -9.09 -4.66
C GLN A 63 8.76 -8.46 -5.58
N GLY A 64 8.76 -7.12 -5.70
CA GLY A 64 7.76 -6.43 -6.53
C GLY A 64 6.33 -6.51 -5.99
N THR A 65 6.13 -6.79 -4.70
CA THR A 65 4.80 -6.82 -4.08
C THR A 65 4.56 -5.63 -3.15
N LEU A 66 3.29 -5.33 -2.91
CA LEU A 66 2.80 -4.23 -2.08
C LEU A 66 1.80 -4.74 -1.05
N LEU A 67 1.89 -4.20 0.16
CA LEU A 67 0.85 -4.26 1.19
C LEU A 67 0.07 -2.93 1.19
N MET A 68 -1.26 -2.99 1.06
CA MET A 68 -2.14 -1.84 1.20
C MET A 68 -3.06 -2.02 2.41
N VAL A 69 -3.21 -0.96 3.21
CA VAL A 69 -4.11 -0.92 4.37
C VAL A 69 -5.02 0.30 4.29
N LEU A 70 -6.30 0.10 4.59
CA LEU A 70 -7.31 1.15 4.72
C LEU A 70 -7.64 1.31 6.21
N THR A 71 -7.75 2.56 6.65
CA THR A 71 -8.06 2.88 8.06
C THR A 71 -9.07 4.02 8.12
N ASN A 72 -9.73 4.19 9.27
CA ASN A 72 -10.63 5.32 9.52
C ASN A 72 -9.85 6.59 9.92
N SER A 73 -10.55 7.72 10.00
CA SER A 73 -9.95 9.04 10.29
C SER A 73 -9.39 9.18 11.71
N VAL A 74 -9.77 8.29 12.64
CA VAL A 74 -9.30 8.31 14.03
C VAL A 74 -8.17 7.29 14.29
N ALA A 75 -7.68 6.63 13.24
CA ALA A 75 -6.61 5.64 13.35
C ALA A 75 -5.31 6.26 13.86
N LYS A 76 -4.68 5.58 14.83
CA LYS A 76 -3.35 5.95 15.33
C LYS A 76 -2.30 5.53 14.32
N LEU A 77 -1.99 6.39 13.34
CA LEU A 77 -1.08 6.08 12.23
C LEU A 77 0.26 5.46 12.67
N GLY A 78 0.84 5.92 13.78
CA GLY A 78 2.09 5.34 14.30
C GLY A 78 1.98 3.84 14.63
N LEU A 79 0.84 3.40 15.18
CA LEU A 79 0.59 1.97 15.44
C LEU A 79 0.30 1.20 14.15
N ILE A 80 -0.45 1.81 13.21
CA ILE A 80 -0.71 1.22 11.90
C ILE A 80 0.62 0.95 11.17
N PHE A 81 1.54 1.91 11.14
CA PHE A 81 2.85 1.71 10.54
C PHE A 81 3.70 0.66 11.25
N LEU A 82 3.60 0.56 12.57
CA LEU A 82 4.29 -0.48 13.34
C LEU A 82 3.81 -1.88 12.93
N ASP A 83 2.49 -2.08 12.89
CA ASP A 83 1.89 -3.37 12.54
C ASP A 83 2.11 -3.71 11.06
N MET A 84 2.00 -2.73 10.17
CA MET A 84 2.28 -2.92 8.74
C MET A 84 3.73 -3.32 8.49
N ARG A 85 4.72 -2.75 9.19
CA ARG A 85 6.13 -3.14 9.04
C ARG A 85 6.36 -4.59 9.46
N ARG A 86 5.76 -5.02 10.57
CA ARG A 86 5.81 -6.42 11.00
C ARG A 86 5.17 -7.35 9.97
N ALA A 87 3.99 -6.99 9.48
CA ALA A 87 3.30 -7.76 8.44
C ALA A 87 4.12 -7.84 7.14
N VAL A 88 4.81 -6.77 6.75
CA VAL A 88 5.73 -6.77 5.61
C VAL A 88 6.90 -7.75 5.84
N ASP A 89 7.47 -7.78 7.03
CA ASP A 89 8.57 -8.71 7.34
C ASP A 89 8.08 -10.17 7.31
N ASP A 90 6.87 -10.43 7.82
CA ASP A 90 6.23 -11.75 7.74
C ASP A 90 5.97 -12.16 6.28
N ILE A 91 5.43 -11.25 5.45
CA ILE A 91 5.21 -11.50 4.01
C ILE A 91 6.53 -11.82 3.31
N LYS A 92 7.59 -11.05 3.57
CA LYS A 92 8.91 -11.30 2.97
C LYS A 92 9.50 -12.66 3.34
N SER A 93 9.12 -13.23 4.48
CA SER A 93 9.60 -14.54 4.90
C SER A 93 8.98 -15.71 4.11
N VAL A 94 7.88 -15.46 3.40
CA VAL A 94 7.12 -16.48 2.65
C VAL A 94 7.07 -16.22 1.14
N LEU A 95 7.65 -15.11 0.66
CA LEU A 95 7.90 -14.80 -0.75
C LEU A 95 9.29 -15.29 -1.16
#